data_AF-A0A3D5B6W1-F1
#
_entry.id   AF-A0A3D5B6W1-F1
#
_cell.length_a   1.000
_cell.length_b   1.000
_cell.length_c   1.000
_cell.angle_alpha   90.00
_cell.angle_beta   90.00
_cell.angle_gamma   90.00
#
_symmetry.space_group_name_H-M   'P 1'
#
loop_
_entity.id
_entity.type
_entity.pdbx_description
1 polymer ?
#
loop_
_entity_poly.entity_id
_entity_poly.type
_entity_poly.pdbx_seq_one_letter_code
_entity_poly.pdbx_strand_id
1 'polypeptide(L)'
;MKKITLALLLLIFSFLLFGCSAYTAPEPTLSPTATPQELLPTDTAAPTVTSTPTPLTTPIPNENGLTLEENEVFGIIDLDSLTFKPVHGSQEAILERHAAEKGDLHSFGIEIVIDSGGHQYQAVEDAGANGGLVVNLSRDGEIIFQADAGDVGPIGALHGLWVEDGHWVLEFAHVTNTTEGNAVYSDAVGQVYRDGVSLNEGYGYEEIFGYQLLDGKPFFFYLLDGRIHLSYDGETLPIWYDEVHHYQCCSGGMLNPRMGSNWVGFWVIREGVTYYTEIGKY
;
A
#
# COMPACT_ATOMS: atom_id res chain seq x y z
N MET A 1 15.85 -30.16 -59.44
CA MET A 1 14.74 -31.06 -59.84
C MET A 1 13.95 -31.48 -58.60
N LYS A 2 12.61 -31.35 -58.65
CA LYS A 2 11.55 -31.82 -57.70
C LYS A 2 11.58 -31.18 -56.30
N LYS A 3 10.68 -30.27 -55.86
CA LYS A 3 9.19 -30.21 -55.80
C LYS A 3 8.55 -31.44 -55.16
N ILE A 4 7.55 -31.20 -54.29
CA ILE A 4 6.66 -32.10 -53.49
C ILE A 4 6.98 -31.91 -51.99
N THR A 5 6.13 -31.41 -51.09
CA THR A 5 4.65 -31.42 -51.03
C THR A 5 4.13 -30.25 -50.19
N LEU A 6 3.27 -29.44 -50.81
CA LEU A 6 2.33 -28.51 -50.19
C LEU A 6 1.00 -29.28 -50.10
N ALA A 7 0.71 -29.93 -48.97
CA ALA A 7 -0.56 -30.62 -48.73
C ALA A 7 -0.72 -30.97 -47.23
N LEU A 8 -0.75 -29.95 -46.37
CA LEU A 8 -1.27 -30.09 -45.01
C LEU A 8 -1.93 -28.79 -44.56
N LEU A 9 -2.71 -28.20 -45.46
CA LEU A 9 -3.41 -26.94 -45.24
C LEU A 9 -4.83 -27.04 -45.82
N LEU A 10 -5.56 -28.12 -45.51
CA LEU A 10 -6.96 -28.30 -45.90
C LEU A 10 -7.59 -29.54 -45.24
N LEU A 11 -7.53 -29.65 -43.90
CA LEU A 11 -8.34 -30.66 -43.17
C LEU A 11 -8.55 -30.38 -41.68
N ILE A 12 -8.62 -29.11 -41.26
CA ILE A 12 -9.12 -28.71 -39.93
C ILE A 12 -10.05 -27.50 -40.10
N PHE A 13 -11.07 -27.65 -40.96
CA PHE A 13 -12.12 -26.65 -41.14
C PHE A 13 -13.44 -27.38 -41.40
N SER A 14 -13.88 -28.21 -40.44
CA SER A 14 -15.18 -28.90 -40.54
C SER A 14 -15.70 -29.50 -39.22
N PHE A 15 -15.48 -28.84 -38.08
CA PHE A 15 -16.16 -29.17 -36.82
C PHE A 15 -16.53 -27.90 -36.04
N LEU A 16 -17.40 -27.07 -36.63
CA LEU A 16 -18.02 -25.91 -35.98
C LEU A 16 -19.50 -25.82 -36.35
N LEU A 17 -20.24 -26.92 -36.17
CA LEU A 17 -21.70 -26.90 -36.23
C LEU A 17 -22.22 -28.02 -35.32
N PHE A 18 -22.50 -27.73 -34.05
CA PHE A 18 -23.58 -28.38 -33.26
C PHE A 18 -23.65 -27.69 -31.90
N GLY A 19 -24.80 -27.09 -31.56
CA GLY A 19 -25.10 -26.66 -30.19
C GLY A 19 -25.81 -25.32 -29.99
N CYS A 20 -26.73 -24.90 -30.86
CA CYS A 20 -27.75 -23.95 -30.42
C CYS A 20 -28.76 -24.69 -29.53
N SER A 21 -28.50 -24.74 -28.22
CA SER A 21 -29.55 -25.08 -27.25
C SER A 21 -30.42 -23.85 -27.04
N ALA A 22 -31.73 -24.01 -27.24
CA ALA A 22 -32.71 -22.98 -26.90
C ALA A 22 -32.65 -22.71 -25.40
N TYR A 23 -32.23 -21.50 -25.03
CA TYR A 23 -32.33 -21.00 -23.67
C TYR A 23 -33.82 -20.89 -23.31
N THR A 24 -34.27 -21.75 -22.39
CA THR A 24 -35.62 -21.66 -21.82
C THR A 24 -35.48 -20.81 -20.56
N ALA A 25 -36.02 -19.59 -20.59
CA ALA A 25 -36.02 -18.74 -19.42
C ALA A 25 -36.82 -19.41 -18.29
N PRO A 26 -36.31 -19.45 -17.04
CA PRO A 26 -37.08 -19.95 -15.92
C PRO A 26 -38.32 -19.07 -15.69
N GLU A 27 -39.47 -19.71 -15.46
CA GLU A 27 -40.71 -19.04 -15.10
C GLU A 27 -40.53 -18.18 -13.84
N PRO A 28 -41.14 -16.98 -13.78
CA PRO A 28 -41.14 -16.18 -12.58
C PRO A 28 -41.90 -16.91 -11.47
N THR A 29 -41.19 -17.26 -10.41
CA THR A 29 -41.78 -17.78 -9.18
C THR A 29 -42.59 -16.66 -8.54
N LEU A 30 -43.91 -16.83 -8.49
CA LEU A 30 -44.81 -15.95 -7.75
C LEU A 30 -44.39 -15.94 -6.28
N SER A 31 -44.04 -14.76 -5.77
CA SER A 31 -43.74 -14.54 -4.36
C SER A 31 -44.97 -14.81 -3.51
N PRO A 32 -44.85 -15.49 -2.36
CA PRO A 32 -45.96 -15.67 -1.44
C PRO A 32 -46.38 -14.32 -0.83
N THR A 33 -47.70 -14.11 -0.80
CA THR A 33 -48.40 -13.01 -0.14
C THR A 33 -47.87 -12.76 1.27
N ALA A 34 -47.44 -11.53 1.55
CA ALA A 34 -47.03 -11.10 2.87
C ALA A 34 -48.18 -11.24 3.88
N THR A 35 -47.91 -11.95 4.98
CA THR A 35 -48.80 -12.01 6.14
C THR A 35 -48.66 -10.70 6.93
N PRO A 36 -49.74 -10.07 7.42
CA PRO A 36 -49.65 -8.86 8.23
C PRO A 36 -48.84 -9.14 9.51
N GLN A 37 -47.73 -8.43 9.69
CA GLN A 37 -47.02 -8.40 10.97
C GLN A 37 -47.84 -7.61 11.99
N GLU A 38 -48.15 -8.27 13.09
CA GLU A 38 -48.71 -7.67 14.29
C GLU A 38 -47.66 -6.74 14.93
N LEU A 39 -48.01 -5.45 15.07
CA LEU A 39 -47.15 -4.43 15.67
C LEU A 39 -46.98 -4.72 17.17
N LEU A 40 -45.78 -5.15 17.57
CA LEU A 40 -45.40 -5.17 18.99
C LEU A 40 -45.29 -3.73 19.53
N PRO A 41 -45.63 -3.50 20.81
CA PRO A 41 -45.58 -2.17 21.41
C PRO A 41 -44.16 -1.63 21.49
N THR A 42 -44.05 -0.33 21.21
CA THR A 42 -42.84 0.49 21.23
C THR A 42 -42.05 0.29 22.52
N ASP A 43 -40.82 -0.20 22.37
CA ASP A 43 -39.86 -0.36 23.45
C ASP A 43 -39.53 1.00 24.07
N THR A 44 -39.57 1.02 25.40
CA THR A 44 -39.22 2.17 26.22
C THR A 44 -37.75 2.50 25.99
N ALA A 45 -37.46 3.76 25.63
CA ALA A 45 -36.09 4.25 25.42
C ALA A 45 -35.17 3.84 26.57
N ALA A 46 -34.23 2.94 26.28
CA ALA A 46 -33.18 2.56 27.20
C ALA A 46 -32.34 3.81 27.55
N PRO A 47 -31.90 3.97 28.80
CA PRO A 47 -31.04 5.09 29.18
C PRO A 47 -29.74 5.03 28.39
N THR A 48 -29.41 6.12 27.70
CA THR A 48 -28.11 6.32 27.07
C THR A 48 -27.05 6.30 28.16
N VAL A 49 -26.35 5.18 28.29
CA VAL A 49 -25.19 5.06 29.18
C VAL A 49 -24.08 5.87 28.52
N THR A 50 -23.86 7.10 28.99
CA THR A 50 -22.68 7.89 28.60
C THR A 50 -21.47 7.22 29.26
N SER A 51 -20.89 6.23 28.57
CA SER A 51 -19.58 5.68 28.94
C SER A 51 -18.56 6.80 28.84
N THR A 52 -17.90 7.14 29.95
CA THR A 52 -16.73 8.00 29.94
C THR A 52 -15.69 7.37 28.99
N PRO A 53 -15.21 8.09 27.96
CA PRO A 53 -14.24 7.53 27.04
C PRO A 53 -12.98 7.14 27.80
N THR A 54 -12.47 5.93 27.53
CA THR A 54 -11.20 5.48 28.07
C THR A 54 -10.10 6.45 27.62
N PRO A 55 -9.13 6.83 28.49
CA PRO A 55 -8.05 7.71 28.09
C PRO A 55 -7.30 7.16 26.88
N LEU A 56 -6.78 8.07 26.05
CA LEU A 56 -5.97 7.76 24.89
C LEU A 56 -4.67 7.03 25.29
N THR A 57 -4.12 6.23 24.37
CA THR A 57 -2.80 5.63 24.56
C THR A 57 -1.76 6.73 24.78
N THR A 58 -0.90 6.52 25.77
CA THR A 58 0.19 7.47 26.08
C THR A 58 1.25 7.40 24.98
N PRO A 59 1.66 8.54 24.41
CA PRO A 59 2.72 8.55 23.40
C PRO A 59 4.06 8.09 23.98
N ILE A 60 4.82 7.33 23.19
CA ILE A 60 6.11 6.77 23.58
C ILE A 60 7.21 7.59 22.88
N PRO A 61 7.89 8.50 23.60
CA PRO A 61 9.04 9.19 23.04
C PRO A 61 10.21 8.22 22.90
N ASN A 62 10.97 8.34 21.82
CA ASN A 62 12.27 7.70 21.69
C ASN A 62 13.40 8.68 22.04
N GLU A 63 14.62 8.15 22.18
CA GLU A 63 15.81 8.96 22.48
C GLU A 63 16.17 9.98 21.38
N ASN A 64 15.61 9.78 20.18
CA ASN A 64 15.82 10.61 19.00
C ASN A 64 14.75 11.71 18.82
N GLY A 65 13.84 11.85 19.79
CA GLY A 65 12.81 12.90 19.80
C GLY A 65 11.60 12.62 18.90
N LEU A 66 11.48 11.41 18.34
CA LEU A 66 10.21 10.96 17.76
C LEU A 66 9.27 10.49 18.86
N THR A 67 7.99 10.64 18.59
CA THR A 67 6.91 10.13 19.43
C THR A 67 6.13 9.10 18.64
N LEU A 68 6.07 7.87 19.14
CA LEU A 68 5.30 6.76 18.57
C LEU A 68 4.01 6.57 19.37
N GLU A 69 2.90 6.35 18.68
CA GLU A 69 1.59 6.12 19.26
C GLU A 69 0.91 4.92 18.62
N GLU A 70 0.66 3.88 19.41
CA GLU A 70 -0.08 2.70 18.96
C GLU A 70 -1.50 2.73 19.51
N ASN A 71 -2.49 2.79 18.62
CA ASN A 71 -3.89 2.79 19.00
C ASN A 71 -4.50 1.44 18.58
N GLU A 72 -4.69 0.55 19.56
CA GLU A 72 -5.31 -0.76 19.32
C GLU A 72 -6.71 -0.59 18.72
N VAL A 73 -6.99 -1.34 17.66
CA VAL A 73 -8.23 -1.29 16.88
C VAL A 73 -9.02 -2.57 17.12
N PHE A 74 -10.30 -2.41 17.43
CA PHE A 74 -11.24 -3.50 17.59
C PHE A 74 -12.12 -3.67 16.34
N GLY A 75 -12.19 -4.90 15.84
CA GLY A 75 -13.09 -5.26 14.74
C GLY A 75 -12.50 -4.95 13.35
N ILE A 76 -13.39 -4.81 12.36
CA ILE A 76 -13.02 -4.58 10.96
C ILE A 76 -12.90 -3.07 10.69
N ILE A 77 -11.87 -2.67 9.95
CA ILE A 77 -11.73 -1.31 9.42
C ILE A 77 -12.65 -1.19 8.19
N ASP A 78 -13.54 -0.21 8.20
CA ASP A 78 -14.34 0.12 7.01
C ASP A 78 -13.45 0.84 6.01
N LEU A 79 -13.05 0.14 4.94
CA LEU A 79 -12.16 0.68 3.93
C LEU A 79 -12.80 1.73 3.04
N ASP A 80 -14.13 1.82 2.96
CA ASP A 80 -14.78 2.86 2.12
C ASP A 80 -14.77 4.22 2.82
N SER A 81 -14.88 4.22 4.14
CA SER A 81 -14.94 5.44 4.97
C SER A 81 -13.68 5.69 5.81
N LEU A 82 -12.73 4.75 5.83
CA LEU A 82 -11.63 4.67 6.79
C LEU A 82 -12.07 4.79 8.25
N THR A 83 -13.25 4.22 8.57
CA THR A 83 -13.76 4.22 9.94
C THR A 83 -13.20 3.02 10.70
N PHE A 84 -12.68 3.27 11.89
CA PHE A 84 -12.15 2.26 12.80
C PHE A 84 -12.59 2.53 14.23
N LYS A 85 -12.57 1.47 15.06
CA LYS A 85 -12.97 1.56 16.47
C LYS A 85 -11.76 1.34 17.37
N PRO A 86 -11.17 2.40 17.93
CA PRO A 86 -10.11 2.26 18.93
C PRO A 86 -10.63 1.56 20.20
N VAL A 87 -9.76 0.81 20.86
CA VAL A 87 -10.00 0.31 22.23
C VAL A 87 -9.99 1.46 23.24
N HIS A 88 -9.17 2.48 22.97
CA HIS A 88 -8.94 3.64 23.83
C HIS A 88 -9.27 4.95 23.10
N GLY A 89 -10.07 5.81 23.73
CA GLY A 89 -10.53 7.08 23.14
C GLY A 89 -11.54 6.90 21.99
N SER A 90 -11.58 7.88 21.09
CA SER A 90 -12.35 7.84 19.84
C SER A 90 -11.43 8.07 18.64
N GLN A 91 -11.87 7.66 17.45
CA GLN A 91 -11.11 7.90 16.21
C GLN A 91 -10.84 9.39 16.02
N GLU A 92 -11.83 10.25 16.26
CA GLU A 92 -11.68 11.70 16.14
C GLU A 92 -10.61 12.23 17.09
N ALA A 93 -10.62 11.77 18.35
CA ALA A 93 -9.63 12.20 19.34
C ALA A 93 -8.20 11.73 19.01
N ILE A 94 -8.04 10.59 18.34
CA ILE A 94 -6.75 10.12 17.83
C ILE A 94 -6.30 11.00 16.67
N LEU A 95 -7.15 11.17 15.66
CA LEU A 95 -6.79 11.90 14.45
C LEU A 95 -6.53 13.39 14.71
N GLU A 96 -7.25 13.99 15.68
CA GLU A 96 -7.12 15.41 16.07
C GLU A 96 -5.86 15.70 16.87
N ARG A 97 -5.29 14.70 17.57
CA ARG A 97 -4.18 14.91 18.53
C ARG A 97 -3.01 15.69 17.93
N HIS A 98 -2.67 15.34 16.68
CA HIS A 98 -1.56 15.93 15.92
C HIS A 98 -2.03 16.62 14.64
N ALA A 99 -3.30 17.01 14.56
CA ALA A 99 -3.85 17.57 13.33
C ALA A 99 -3.16 18.88 12.89
N ALA A 100 -2.56 19.63 13.82
CA ALA A 100 -1.86 20.87 13.51
C ALA A 100 -0.46 20.63 12.91
N GLU A 101 0.16 19.50 13.25
CA GLU A 101 1.48 19.06 12.84
C GLU A 101 1.43 18.27 11.52
N LYS A 102 0.24 17.74 11.18
CA LYS A 102 -0.02 17.04 9.92
C LYS A 102 -0.03 18.05 8.76
N GLY A 103 1.15 18.21 8.14
CA GLY A 103 1.32 18.97 6.90
C GLY A 103 0.74 18.26 5.67
N ASP A 104 1.13 18.73 4.48
CA ASP A 104 0.73 18.11 3.21
C ASP A 104 1.16 16.66 3.14
N LEU A 105 0.27 15.82 2.61
CA LEU A 105 0.56 14.42 2.36
C LEU A 105 1.46 14.31 1.14
N HIS A 106 2.48 13.46 1.21
CA HIS A 106 3.19 13.05 0.01
C HIS A 106 2.25 12.25 -0.90
N SER A 107 2.18 12.65 -2.16
CA SER A 107 1.47 11.92 -3.19
C SER A 107 2.43 11.00 -3.93
N PHE A 108 1.99 9.77 -4.15
CA PHE A 108 2.62 8.84 -5.07
C PHE A 108 2.08 9.06 -6.49
N GLY A 109 2.80 8.58 -7.49
CA GLY A 109 2.39 8.71 -8.88
C GLY A 109 3.37 8.05 -9.83
N ILE A 110 3.01 8.06 -11.12
CA ILE A 110 3.85 7.52 -12.20
C ILE A 110 5.03 8.44 -12.57
N GLU A 111 5.06 9.65 -12.02
CA GLU A 111 6.09 10.66 -12.25
C GLU A 111 6.30 11.49 -10.98
N ILE A 112 7.56 11.71 -10.60
CA ILE A 112 7.96 12.57 -9.49
C ILE A 112 9.10 13.47 -9.96
N VAL A 113 8.95 14.79 -9.76
CA VAL A 113 9.94 15.81 -10.16
C VAL A 113 10.36 16.62 -8.94
N ILE A 114 11.67 16.77 -8.72
CA ILE A 114 12.25 17.54 -7.62
C ILE A 114 13.40 18.40 -8.14
N ASP A 115 13.35 19.69 -7.81
CA ASP A 115 14.48 20.60 -8.04
C ASP A 115 15.36 20.65 -6.77
N SER A 116 16.64 20.30 -6.89
CA SER A 116 17.59 20.34 -5.77
C SER A 116 19.01 20.63 -6.24
N GLY A 117 19.74 21.46 -5.50
CA GLY A 117 21.13 21.79 -5.81
C GLY A 117 21.36 22.44 -7.18
N GLY A 118 20.33 23.07 -7.78
CA GLY A 118 20.39 23.63 -9.13
C GLY A 118 20.19 22.62 -10.26
N HIS A 119 19.80 21.39 -9.93
CA HIS A 119 19.49 20.33 -10.86
C HIS A 119 18.03 19.90 -10.73
N GLN A 120 17.44 19.44 -11.82
CA GLN A 120 16.14 18.80 -11.80
C GLN A 120 16.32 17.29 -11.82
N TYR A 121 15.73 16.61 -10.84
CA TYR A 121 15.63 15.16 -10.79
C TYR A 121 14.20 14.75 -11.15
N GLN A 122 14.06 13.77 -12.02
CA GLN A 122 12.76 13.26 -12.46
C GLN A 122 12.79 11.73 -12.48
N ALA A 123 11.95 11.13 -11.63
CA ALA A 123 11.68 9.70 -11.63
C ALA A 123 10.37 9.42 -12.39
N VAL A 124 10.38 8.42 -13.27
CA VAL A 124 9.24 8.02 -14.10
C VAL A 124 9.11 6.50 -14.09
N GLU A 125 7.89 6.02 -13.89
CA GLU A 125 7.50 4.64 -14.18
C GLU A 125 7.12 4.52 -15.67
N ASP A 126 7.80 3.62 -16.37
CA ASP A 126 7.64 3.42 -17.82
C ASP A 126 7.44 1.93 -18.17
N ALA A 127 6.93 1.69 -19.38
CA ALA A 127 6.91 0.36 -19.96
C ALA A 127 8.33 -0.13 -20.30
N GLY A 128 8.71 -1.27 -19.74
CA GLY A 128 9.96 -1.96 -20.03
C GLY A 128 9.93 -2.68 -21.38
N ALA A 129 11.12 -2.92 -21.97
CA ALA A 129 11.25 -3.59 -23.26
C ALA A 129 10.70 -5.04 -23.28
N ASN A 130 10.62 -5.67 -22.10
CA ASN A 130 10.14 -7.04 -21.94
C ASN A 130 8.63 -7.13 -21.67
N GLY A 131 7.90 -6.01 -21.71
CA GLY A 131 6.48 -5.94 -21.38
C GLY A 131 6.17 -5.80 -19.88
N GLY A 132 7.20 -5.70 -19.03
CA GLY A 132 7.10 -5.31 -17.62
C GLY A 132 7.18 -3.80 -17.42
N LEU A 133 7.44 -3.37 -16.19
CA LEU A 133 7.67 -1.99 -15.79
C LEU A 133 9.16 -1.73 -15.52
N VAL A 134 9.59 -0.51 -15.79
CA VAL A 134 10.89 0.01 -15.35
C VAL A 134 10.69 1.34 -14.65
N VAL A 135 11.55 1.66 -13.69
CA VAL A 135 11.65 3.00 -13.12
C VAL A 135 12.92 3.65 -13.63
N ASN A 136 12.77 4.80 -14.29
CA ASN A 136 13.84 5.63 -14.80
C ASN A 136 14.03 6.84 -13.88
N LEU A 137 15.26 7.14 -13.50
CA LEU A 137 15.63 8.40 -12.86
C LEU A 137 16.54 9.18 -13.79
N SER A 138 16.15 10.42 -14.07
CA SER A 138 16.93 11.37 -14.84
C SER A 138 17.36 12.57 -14.01
N ARG A 139 18.50 13.17 -14.40
CA ARG A 139 19.00 14.45 -13.90
C ARG A 139 19.20 15.38 -15.10
N ASP A 140 18.53 16.51 -15.09
CA ASP A 140 18.53 17.50 -16.18
C ASP A 140 18.22 16.88 -17.56
N GLY A 141 17.33 15.88 -17.58
CA GLY A 141 16.88 15.17 -18.79
C GLY A 141 17.79 14.02 -19.25
N GLU A 142 18.90 13.74 -18.56
CA GLU A 142 19.74 12.57 -18.80
C GLU A 142 19.40 11.45 -17.82
N ILE A 143 19.07 10.25 -18.31
CA ILE A 143 18.84 9.08 -17.45
C ILE A 143 20.15 8.70 -16.76
N ILE A 144 20.15 8.76 -15.42
CA ILE A 144 21.29 8.42 -14.58
C ILE A 144 21.12 7.08 -13.85
N PHE A 145 19.89 6.56 -13.79
CA PHE A 145 19.58 5.26 -13.21
C PHE A 145 18.32 4.67 -13.84
N GLN A 146 18.30 3.35 -13.98
CA GLN A 146 17.16 2.58 -14.44
C GLN A 146 17.12 1.25 -13.68
N ALA A 147 15.94 0.85 -13.22
CA ALA A 147 15.72 -0.44 -12.59
C ALA A 147 14.50 -1.16 -13.16
N ASP A 148 14.56 -2.48 -13.18
CA ASP A 148 13.41 -3.34 -13.43
C ASP A 148 12.45 -3.23 -12.24
N ALA A 149 11.19 -2.95 -12.51
CA ALA A 149 10.12 -2.83 -11.50
C ALA A 149 9.11 -3.99 -11.59
N GLY A 150 9.42 -5.01 -12.40
CA GLY A 150 8.65 -6.24 -12.48
C GLY A 150 7.46 -6.16 -13.44
N ASP A 151 6.38 -6.84 -13.11
CA ASP A 151 5.21 -6.99 -13.96
C ASP A 151 4.28 -5.78 -13.93
N VAL A 152 3.60 -5.52 -15.05
CA VAL A 152 2.53 -4.52 -15.10
C VAL A 152 1.36 -4.97 -14.22
N GLY A 153 0.89 -4.11 -13.32
CA GLY A 153 -0.19 -4.43 -12.39
C GLY A 153 -0.96 -3.21 -11.89
N PRO A 154 -1.95 -3.42 -11.01
CA PRO A 154 -2.72 -2.33 -10.38
C PRO A 154 -1.94 -1.61 -9.27
N ILE A 155 -0.81 -2.17 -8.82
CA ILE A 155 0.13 -1.55 -7.90
C ILE A 155 1.10 -0.73 -8.75
N GLY A 156 1.13 0.58 -8.55
CA GLY A 156 2.14 1.44 -9.17
C GLY A 156 3.50 1.14 -8.56
N ALA A 157 4.55 1.15 -9.37
CA ALA A 157 5.91 0.86 -8.94
C ALA A 157 6.59 2.08 -8.32
N LEU A 158 6.40 3.30 -8.83
CA LEU A 158 7.13 4.47 -8.33
C LEU A 158 6.53 5.00 -7.01
N HIS A 159 7.33 5.01 -5.94
CA HIS A 159 6.89 5.36 -4.59
C HIS A 159 7.57 6.59 -4.00
N GLY A 160 8.76 6.97 -4.45
CA GLY A 160 9.31 8.22 -3.95
C GLY A 160 10.69 8.56 -4.49
N LEU A 161 10.99 9.85 -4.42
CA LEU A 161 12.28 10.42 -4.79
C LEU A 161 12.62 11.48 -3.74
N TRP A 162 13.86 11.48 -3.27
CA TRP A 162 14.39 12.48 -2.33
C TRP A 162 15.79 12.88 -2.75
N VAL A 163 16.20 14.07 -2.34
CA VAL A 163 17.60 14.52 -2.46
C VAL A 163 18.04 15.05 -1.11
N GLU A 164 19.00 14.37 -0.49
CA GLU A 164 19.58 14.69 0.82
C GLU A 164 21.10 14.83 0.68
N ASP A 165 21.67 15.94 1.18
CA ASP A 165 23.11 16.20 1.13
C ASP A 165 23.77 16.00 -0.25
N GLY A 166 23.03 16.25 -1.33
CA GLY A 166 23.49 16.09 -2.72
C GLY A 166 23.42 14.66 -3.26
N HIS A 167 22.91 13.72 -2.48
CA HIS A 167 22.66 12.33 -2.83
C HIS A 167 21.17 12.15 -3.13
N TRP A 168 20.84 11.42 -4.20
CA TRP A 168 19.45 11.08 -4.46
C TRP A 168 19.10 9.74 -3.82
N VAL A 169 17.86 9.62 -3.37
CA VAL A 169 17.26 8.37 -2.88
C VAL A 169 15.98 8.11 -3.66
N LEU A 170 15.83 6.90 -4.18
CA LEU A 170 14.68 6.48 -4.97
C LEU A 170 14.06 5.25 -4.31
N GLU A 171 12.75 5.29 -4.07
CA GLU A 171 11.94 4.14 -3.66
C GLU A 171 11.01 3.73 -4.80
N PHE A 172 11.00 2.43 -5.09
CA PHE A 172 10.00 1.81 -5.95
C PHE A 172 9.67 0.40 -5.48
N ALA A 173 8.51 -0.13 -5.86
CA ALA A 173 8.13 -1.52 -5.62
C ALA A 173 8.47 -2.38 -6.85
N HIS A 174 9.10 -3.53 -6.62
CA HIS A 174 9.20 -4.58 -7.63
C HIS A 174 7.95 -5.45 -7.55
N VAL A 175 7.13 -5.44 -8.61
CA VAL A 175 5.85 -6.15 -8.65
C VAL A 175 6.02 -7.50 -9.33
N THR A 176 5.57 -8.58 -8.70
CA THR A 176 5.53 -9.91 -9.31
C THR A 176 4.09 -10.40 -9.36
N ASN A 177 3.62 -10.75 -10.55
CA ASN A 177 2.28 -11.30 -10.74
C ASN A 177 2.33 -12.83 -10.81
N THR A 178 1.45 -13.47 -10.04
CA THR A 178 1.22 -14.92 -10.11
C THR A 178 -0.21 -15.21 -10.51
N THR A 179 -0.40 -16.23 -11.34
CA THR A 179 -1.73 -16.64 -11.81
C THR A 179 -2.12 -17.97 -11.20
N GLU A 180 -3.25 -18.01 -10.50
CA GLU A 180 -3.87 -19.24 -10.00
C GLU A 180 -5.27 -19.38 -10.58
N GLY A 181 -5.45 -20.31 -11.52
CA GLY A 181 -6.71 -20.46 -12.25
C GLY A 181 -7.03 -19.21 -13.08
N ASN A 182 -8.10 -18.50 -12.72
CA ASN A 182 -8.53 -17.26 -13.37
C ASN A 182 -8.21 -16.00 -12.53
N ALA A 183 -7.52 -16.14 -11.40
CA ALA A 183 -7.12 -15.04 -10.53
C ALA A 183 -5.66 -14.68 -10.78
N VAL A 184 -5.37 -13.37 -10.75
CA VAL A 184 -4.01 -12.83 -10.73
C VAL A 184 -3.79 -12.23 -9.34
N TYR A 185 -2.69 -12.60 -8.70
CA TYR A 185 -2.23 -12.04 -7.44
C TYR A 185 -0.95 -11.26 -7.70
N SER A 186 -0.89 -10.03 -7.20
CA SER A 186 0.28 -9.18 -7.29
C SER A 186 0.95 -9.15 -5.92
N ASP A 187 2.22 -9.50 -5.89
CA ASP A 187 3.13 -9.32 -4.77
C ASP A 187 4.03 -8.13 -5.08
N ALA A 188 4.32 -7.28 -4.09
CA ALA A 188 5.11 -6.07 -4.29
C ALA A 188 6.16 -5.99 -3.19
N VAL A 189 7.43 -5.84 -3.58
CA VAL A 189 8.56 -5.76 -2.65
C VAL A 189 9.30 -4.44 -2.87
N GLY A 190 9.36 -3.63 -1.82
CA GLY A 190 10.00 -2.32 -1.77
C GLY A 190 11.51 -2.39 -2.02
N GLN A 191 11.97 -1.51 -2.88
CA GLN A 191 13.35 -1.34 -3.30
C GLN A 191 13.77 0.11 -3.05
N VAL A 192 14.82 0.30 -2.25
CA VAL A 192 15.38 1.64 -2.04
C VAL A 192 16.82 1.70 -2.55
N TYR A 193 17.08 2.68 -3.41
CA TYR A 193 18.40 2.95 -3.98
C TYR A 193 18.90 4.33 -3.57
N ARG A 194 20.19 4.42 -3.24
CA ARG A 194 20.90 5.69 -3.03
C ARG A 194 22.07 5.78 -4.00
N ASP A 195 22.05 6.78 -4.88
CA ASP A 195 23.06 6.96 -5.93
C ASP A 195 23.38 5.69 -6.74
N GLY A 196 22.36 4.88 -7.01
CA GLY A 196 22.46 3.66 -7.80
C GLY A 196 22.90 2.43 -7.01
N VAL A 197 23.08 2.56 -5.69
CA VAL A 197 23.40 1.45 -4.78
C VAL A 197 22.14 1.01 -4.04
N SER A 198 21.82 -0.28 -4.10
CA SER A 198 20.69 -0.87 -3.36
C SER A 198 20.97 -0.83 -1.85
N LEU A 199 20.09 -0.16 -1.11
CA LEU A 199 20.14 -0.16 0.36
C LEU A 199 19.68 -1.51 0.92
N ASN A 200 18.72 -2.17 0.28
CA ASN A 200 18.25 -3.50 0.65
C ASN A 200 19.44 -4.48 0.69
N GLU A 201 20.19 -4.58 -0.42
CA GLU A 201 21.35 -5.47 -0.52
C GLU A 201 22.49 -5.03 0.41
N GLY A 202 22.75 -3.73 0.49
CA GLY A 202 23.83 -3.17 1.30
C GLY A 202 23.69 -3.48 2.80
N TYR A 203 22.46 -3.53 3.30
CA TYR A 203 22.15 -3.87 4.70
C TYR A 203 21.75 -5.32 4.92
N GLY A 204 21.47 -6.08 3.86
CA GLY A 204 20.98 -7.45 3.93
C GLY A 204 19.51 -7.55 4.37
N TYR A 205 18.70 -6.54 4.04
CA TYR A 205 17.27 -6.53 4.29
C TYR A 205 16.52 -7.15 3.12
N GLU A 206 15.46 -7.90 3.44
CA GLU A 206 14.59 -8.53 2.45
C GLU A 206 13.80 -7.45 1.68
N GLU A 207 13.43 -6.38 2.38
CA GLU A 207 12.65 -5.28 1.86
C GLU A 207 13.00 -3.98 2.60
N ILE A 208 12.96 -2.85 1.90
CA ILE A 208 12.91 -1.50 2.48
C ILE A 208 11.76 -0.76 1.79
N PHE A 209 10.89 -0.14 2.57
CA PHE A 209 9.76 0.61 2.04
C PHE A 209 9.40 1.79 2.95
N GLY A 210 8.59 2.70 2.44
CA GLY A 210 8.10 3.84 3.17
C GLY A 210 9.20 4.83 3.56
N TYR A 211 10.23 4.95 2.73
CA TYR A 211 11.29 5.94 2.90
C TYR A 211 10.70 7.34 2.92
N GLN A 212 11.18 8.18 3.83
CA GLN A 212 10.92 9.61 3.84
C GLN A 212 11.95 10.31 4.72
N LEU A 213 11.90 11.64 4.74
CA LEU A 213 12.65 12.45 5.68
C LEU A 213 11.72 12.93 6.80
N LEU A 214 12.00 12.55 8.05
CA LEU A 214 11.35 13.10 9.24
C LEU A 214 12.32 14.05 9.93
N ASP A 215 12.01 15.35 9.95
CA ASP A 215 12.90 16.42 10.41
C ASP A 215 14.27 16.39 9.71
N GLY A 216 14.24 16.17 8.38
CA GLY A 216 15.44 16.12 7.54
C GLY A 216 16.30 14.85 7.70
N LYS A 217 15.85 13.88 8.51
CA LYS A 217 16.57 12.62 8.74
C LYS A 217 15.83 11.44 8.13
N PRO A 218 16.55 10.43 7.61
CA PRO A 218 15.93 9.28 6.95
C PRO A 218 15.09 8.48 7.93
N PHE A 219 13.88 8.12 7.50
CA PHE A 219 12.98 7.17 8.14
C PHE A 219 12.54 6.15 7.10
N PHE A 220 12.51 4.87 7.46
CA PHE A 220 11.96 3.82 6.60
C PHE A 220 11.57 2.58 7.41
N PHE A 221 10.72 1.74 6.82
CA PHE A 221 10.45 0.39 7.30
C PHE A 221 11.38 -0.59 6.59
N TYR A 222 11.74 -1.69 7.25
CA TYR A 222 12.50 -2.76 6.60
C TYR A 222 12.14 -4.14 7.13
N LEU A 223 12.14 -5.13 6.25
CA LEU A 223 11.88 -6.53 6.57
C LEU A 223 13.21 -7.26 6.83
N LEU A 224 13.32 -7.90 7.99
CA LEU A 224 14.47 -8.73 8.37
C LEU A 224 13.99 -9.92 9.20
N ASP A 225 14.37 -11.14 8.79
CA ASP A 225 14.05 -12.38 9.50
C ASP A 225 12.53 -12.54 9.75
N GLY A 226 11.72 -12.14 8.77
CA GLY A 226 10.26 -12.21 8.83
C GLY A 226 9.59 -11.21 9.77
N ARG A 227 10.28 -10.15 10.19
CA ARG A 227 9.73 -9.05 11.01
C ARG A 227 10.00 -7.70 10.37
N ILE A 228 9.01 -6.81 10.46
CA ILE A 228 9.15 -5.44 9.98
C ILE A 228 9.65 -4.56 11.12
N HIS A 229 10.78 -3.91 10.89
CA HIS A 229 11.43 -2.98 11.79
C HIS A 229 11.33 -1.55 11.25
N LEU A 230 11.56 -0.57 12.12
CA LEU A 230 11.59 0.84 11.76
C LEU A 230 13.01 1.36 11.94
N SER A 231 13.51 2.11 10.97
CA SER A 231 14.79 2.82 11.01
C SER A 231 14.53 4.32 11.07
N TYR A 232 15.27 5.03 11.94
CA TYR A 232 15.32 6.49 11.95
C TYR A 232 16.75 6.96 12.19
N ASP A 233 17.24 7.88 11.36
CA ASP A 233 18.60 8.44 11.46
C ASP A 233 19.71 7.37 11.47
N GLY A 234 19.47 6.25 10.77
CA GLY A 234 20.38 5.10 10.72
C GLY A 234 20.30 4.15 11.92
N GLU A 235 19.41 4.40 12.86
CA GLU A 235 19.20 3.55 14.04
C GLU A 235 17.89 2.75 13.94
N THR A 236 17.95 1.48 14.32
CA THR A 236 16.76 0.64 14.50
C THR A 236 15.99 1.08 15.75
N LEU A 237 14.72 1.45 15.58
CA LEU A 237 13.85 1.72 16.70
C LEU A 237 13.54 0.42 17.48
N PRO A 238 13.39 0.47 18.82
CA PRO A 238 13.21 -0.72 19.65
C PRO A 238 11.77 -1.29 19.58
N ILE A 239 11.23 -1.41 18.37
CA ILE A 239 9.91 -1.92 18.06
C ILE A 239 9.93 -2.69 16.73
N TRP A 240 9.03 -3.65 16.59
CA TRP A 240 8.85 -4.45 15.39
C TRP A 240 7.37 -4.83 15.23
N TYR A 241 7.01 -5.20 14.00
CA TYR A 241 5.68 -5.60 13.58
C TYR A 241 5.72 -6.93 12.82
N ASP A 242 4.63 -7.69 12.91
CA ASP A 242 4.43 -8.87 12.06
C ASP A 242 4.04 -8.43 10.64
N GLU A 243 3.25 -7.36 10.54
CA GLU A 243 2.81 -6.77 9.28
C GLU A 243 2.70 -5.24 9.44
N VAL A 244 3.08 -4.53 8.39
CA VAL A 244 2.69 -3.15 8.13
C VAL A 244 1.93 -3.20 6.82
N HIS A 245 0.72 -2.67 6.74
CA HIS A 245 0.01 -2.65 5.47
C HIS A 245 0.70 -1.67 4.53
N HIS A 246 1.18 -2.15 3.38
CA HIS A 246 1.87 -1.37 2.36
C HIS A 246 1.63 -1.95 0.95
N TYR A 247 1.89 -1.15 -0.07
CA TYR A 247 1.70 -1.45 -1.50
C TYR A 247 0.35 -2.04 -1.90
N GLN A 248 -0.70 -1.74 -1.14
CA GLN A 248 -2.06 -2.15 -1.47
C GLN A 248 -2.64 -1.28 -2.60
N CYS A 249 -3.47 -1.88 -3.45
CA CYS A 249 -4.20 -1.19 -4.51
C CYS A 249 -5.71 -1.09 -4.19
N CYS A 250 -6.43 -0.26 -4.96
CA CYS A 250 -7.88 -0.09 -4.83
C CYS A 250 -8.27 0.38 -3.41
N SER A 251 -9.32 -0.20 -2.81
CA SER A 251 -9.75 0.14 -1.44
C SER A 251 -8.72 -0.25 -0.37
N GLY A 252 -7.91 -1.28 -0.63
CA GLY A 252 -6.80 -1.66 0.27
C GLY A 252 -5.74 -0.57 0.38
N GLY A 253 -5.57 0.25 -0.66
CA GLY A 253 -4.61 1.36 -0.67
C GLY A 253 -4.84 2.40 0.43
N MET A 254 -6.02 2.45 1.03
CA MET A 254 -6.32 3.32 2.17
C MET A 254 -5.60 2.91 3.46
N LEU A 255 -5.06 1.68 3.51
CA LEU A 255 -4.24 1.19 4.62
C LEU A 255 -2.74 1.43 4.41
N ASN A 256 -2.31 1.89 3.23
CA ASN A 256 -0.90 2.19 2.99
C ASN A 256 -0.40 3.30 3.93
N PRO A 257 0.91 3.36 4.21
CA PRO A 257 1.48 4.40 5.06
C PRO A 257 1.19 5.78 4.48
N ARG A 258 0.70 6.68 5.33
CA ARG A 258 0.41 8.08 5.02
C ARG A 258 1.55 8.94 5.51
N MET A 259 2.36 9.40 4.58
CA MET A 259 3.54 10.21 4.83
C MET A 259 3.17 11.69 4.85
N GLY A 260 3.61 12.41 5.88
CA GLY A 260 3.68 13.86 5.88
C GLY A 260 5.09 14.33 6.22
N SER A 261 5.32 15.65 6.22
CA SER A 261 6.69 16.18 6.32
C SER A 261 7.47 15.78 7.58
N ASN A 262 6.79 15.56 8.71
CA ASN A 262 7.41 15.22 10.00
C ASN A 262 6.65 14.11 10.74
N TRP A 263 5.80 13.36 10.05
CA TRP A 263 5.04 12.27 10.65
C TRP A 263 4.68 11.21 9.61
N VAL A 264 4.36 10.01 10.07
CA VAL A 264 3.76 8.95 9.27
C VAL A 264 2.68 8.22 10.07
N GLY A 265 1.52 8.04 9.44
CA GLY A 265 0.42 7.23 9.97
C GLY A 265 0.31 5.94 9.18
N PHE A 266 0.22 4.80 9.85
CA PHE A 266 0.26 3.50 9.20
C PHE A 266 -0.49 2.45 10.02
N TRP A 267 -0.89 1.37 9.34
CA TRP A 267 -1.66 0.29 9.95
C TRP A 267 -0.78 -0.93 10.09
N VAL A 268 -0.83 -1.57 11.26
CA VAL A 268 0.08 -2.66 11.61
C VAL A 268 -0.60 -3.79 12.33
N ILE A 269 0.03 -4.96 12.28
CA ILE A 269 -0.28 -6.11 13.11
C ILE A 269 0.95 -6.42 13.98
N ARG A 270 0.73 -6.58 15.28
CA ARG A 270 1.74 -7.08 16.22
C ARG A 270 1.13 -8.08 17.17
N GLU A 271 1.67 -9.29 17.17
CA GLU A 271 1.22 -10.43 17.97
C GLU A 271 -0.28 -10.72 17.77
N GLY A 272 -0.75 -10.59 16.53
CA GLY A 272 -2.14 -10.80 16.14
C GLY A 272 -3.11 -9.67 16.52
N VAL A 273 -2.60 -8.54 17.02
CA VAL A 273 -3.39 -7.35 17.37
C VAL A 273 -3.18 -6.26 16.30
N THR A 274 -4.28 -5.67 15.83
CA THR A 274 -4.25 -4.57 14.84
C THR A 274 -4.13 -3.22 15.55
N TYR A 275 -3.27 -2.35 15.03
CA TYR A 275 -3.12 -0.99 15.51
C TYR A 275 -3.20 0.01 14.35
N TYR A 276 -3.77 1.17 14.65
CA TYR A 276 -3.47 2.40 13.93
C TYR A 276 -2.31 3.10 14.64
N THR A 277 -1.21 3.28 13.94
CA THR A 277 0.04 3.81 14.49
C THR A 277 0.36 5.15 13.87
N GLU A 278 0.75 6.12 14.70
CA GLU A 278 1.37 7.35 14.25
C GLU A 278 2.78 7.45 14.84
N ILE A 279 3.75 7.85 14.04
CA ILE A 279 5.08 8.26 14.53
C ILE A 279 5.44 9.58 13.90
N GLY A 280 5.98 10.50 14.70
CA GLY A 280 6.38 11.79 14.18
C GLY A 280 7.17 12.60 15.18
N LYS A 281 7.64 13.75 14.70
CA LYS A 281 8.22 14.79 15.53
C LYS A 281 7.17 15.89 15.68
N TYR A 282 6.51 15.89 16.83
CA TYR A 282 5.45 16.83 17.21
C TYR A 282 5.98 17.93 18.13
#